data_AF-A0A0J6RQ75-F1
#
_entry.id   AF-A0A0J6RQ75-F1
#
_cell.length_a   1.000
_cell.length_b   1.000
_cell.length_c   1.000
_cell.angle_alpha   90.00
_cell.angle_beta   90.00
_cell.angle_gamma   90.00
#
_symmetry.space_group_name_H-M   'P 1'
#
loop_
_entity.id
_entity.type
_entity.pdbx_description
1 polymer ?
#
loop_
_entity_poly.entity_id
_entity_poly.type
_entity_poly.pdbx_seq_one_letter_code
_entity_poly.pdbx_strand_id
1 'polypeptide(L)'
;MGSASGVKFRLFAQGVTLEHLVRLANEHLLALSPRYRLVRGDPANLSLHVVDRDMGEEVRATRSLSGGERFLVSLALALALSGLEGRDSFVDTLFIDEGFGSLDAETLDLAVDALETLQGRGRKVGVITHVAAMIERIAVQVRVEKRGNGRSVVSVVEAGAG
;
A
#
# COMPACT_ATOMS: atom_id res chain seq x y z
N MET A 1 -6.50 -35.05 -13.54
CA MET A 1 -6.35 -34.75 -12.10
C MET A 1 -4.96 -35.22 -11.65
N GLY A 2 -4.18 -34.34 -11.02
CA GLY A 2 -2.96 -34.68 -10.27
C GLY A 2 -1.64 -34.71 -11.04
N SER A 3 -0.86 -33.61 -11.00
CA SER A 3 0.61 -33.77 -11.04
C SER A 3 1.09 -33.97 -9.61
N ALA A 4 1.96 -34.93 -9.37
CA ALA A 4 2.50 -35.38 -8.08
C ALA A 4 3.28 -34.31 -7.26
N SER A 5 3.11 -33.03 -7.58
CA SER A 5 3.62 -31.88 -6.85
C SER A 5 2.44 -30.97 -6.56
N GLY A 6 2.07 -30.82 -5.30
CA GLY A 6 0.98 -29.94 -4.84
C GLY A 6 1.13 -28.46 -5.22
N VAL A 7 2.21 -28.11 -5.94
CA VAL A 7 2.47 -26.78 -6.52
C VAL A 7 1.36 -26.33 -7.45
N LYS A 8 0.84 -27.18 -8.36
CA LYS A 8 -0.23 -26.76 -9.30
C LYS A 8 -1.54 -26.40 -8.58
N PHE A 9 -1.91 -27.20 -7.57
CA PHE A 9 -3.10 -26.94 -6.77
C PHE A 9 -2.93 -25.69 -5.89
N ARG A 10 -1.75 -25.52 -5.28
CA ARG A 10 -1.43 -24.30 -4.51
C ARG A 10 -1.45 -23.04 -5.37
N LEU A 11 -0.83 -23.06 -6.55
CA LEU A 11 -0.84 -21.94 -7.48
C LEU A 11 -2.25 -21.58 -7.94
N PHE A 12 -3.10 -22.59 -8.19
CA PHE A 12 -4.50 -22.36 -8.51
C PHE A 12 -5.26 -21.69 -7.34
N ALA A 13 -5.14 -22.22 -6.12
CA ALA A 13 -5.79 -21.65 -4.94
C ALA A 13 -5.27 -20.24 -4.59
N GLN A 14 -3.97 -20.00 -4.78
CA GLN A 14 -3.35 -18.67 -4.67
C GLN A 14 -3.86 -17.72 -5.76
N GLY A 15 -4.06 -18.21 -6.99
CA GLY A 15 -4.63 -17.45 -8.08
C GLY A 15 -6.04 -16.94 -7.77
N VAL A 16 -6.89 -17.79 -7.20
CA VAL A 16 -8.25 -17.41 -6.74
C VAL A 16 -8.19 -16.39 -5.59
N THR A 17 -7.30 -16.61 -4.62
CA THR A 17 -7.11 -15.65 -3.51
C THR A 17 -6.63 -14.30 -4.03
N LEU A 18 -5.70 -14.30 -4.98
CA LEU A 18 -5.17 -13.10 -5.62
C LEU A 18 -6.25 -12.36 -6.41
N GLU A 19 -7.12 -13.07 -7.13
CA GLU A 19 -8.25 -12.45 -7.83
C GLU A 19 -9.20 -11.74 -6.87
N HIS A 20 -9.52 -12.37 -5.74
CA HIS A 20 -10.32 -11.75 -4.69
C HIS A 20 -9.62 -10.52 -4.10
N LEU A 21 -8.32 -10.61 -3.82
CA LEU A 21 -7.52 -9.50 -3.33
C LEU A 21 -7.49 -8.33 -4.32
N VAL A 22 -7.26 -8.59 -5.61
CA VAL A 22 -7.23 -7.57 -6.67
C VAL A 22 -8.57 -6.87 -6.80
N ARG A 23 -9.68 -7.61 -6.68
CA ARG A 23 -11.02 -7.02 -6.69
C ARG A 23 -11.22 -6.04 -5.53
N LEU A 24 -10.94 -6.47 -4.29
CA LEU A 24 -11.02 -5.61 -3.12
C LEU A 24 -10.06 -4.40 -3.21
N ALA A 25 -8.84 -4.61 -3.71
CA ALA A 25 -7.87 -3.54 -3.89
C ALA A 25 -8.36 -2.50 -4.91
N ASN A 26 -9.04 -2.93 -5.97
CA ASN A 26 -9.61 -2.00 -6.95
C ASN A 26 -10.75 -1.15 -6.40
N GLU A 27 -11.49 -1.62 -5.39
CA GLU A 27 -12.53 -0.82 -4.72
C GLU A 27 -11.87 0.37 -3.99
N HIS A 28 -10.77 0.13 -3.28
CA HIS A 28 -10.00 1.18 -2.62
C HIS A 28 -9.21 2.06 -3.61
N LEU A 29 -8.60 1.45 -4.63
CA LEU A 29 -7.80 2.17 -5.62
C LEU A 29 -8.67 3.12 -6.45
N LEU A 30 -9.93 2.77 -6.71
CA LEU A 30 -10.86 3.65 -7.42
C LEU A 30 -11.12 4.95 -6.66
N ALA A 31 -11.22 4.88 -5.32
CA ALA A 31 -11.40 6.06 -4.49
C ALA A 31 -10.11 6.90 -4.39
N LEU A 32 -8.96 6.24 -4.31
CA LEU A 32 -7.65 6.90 -4.18
C LEU A 32 -7.15 7.51 -5.50
N SER A 33 -7.37 6.83 -6.62
CA SER A 33 -6.94 7.27 -7.95
C SER A 33 -7.75 6.57 -9.04
N PRO A 34 -8.83 7.21 -9.54
CA PRO A 34 -9.70 6.65 -10.58
C PRO A 34 -8.98 6.24 -11.88
N ARG A 35 -7.81 6.84 -12.14
CA ARG A 35 -6.92 6.56 -13.28
C ARG A 35 -6.42 5.12 -13.33
N TYR A 36 -6.15 4.50 -12.18
CA TYR A 36 -5.48 3.19 -12.13
C TYR A 36 -6.43 2.07 -11.76
N ARG A 37 -6.23 0.92 -12.39
CA ARG A 37 -6.89 -0.34 -12.03
C ARG A 37 -5.87 -1.47 -11.99
N LEU A 38 -5.82 -2.19 -10.88
CA LEU A 38 -5.03 -3.41 -10.75
C LEU A 38 -5.63 -4.54 -11.56
N VAL A 39 -4.77 -5.26 -12.28
CA VAL A 39 -5.12 -6.50 -12.97
C VAL A 39 -4.06 -7.55 -12.69
N ARG A 40 -4.43 -8.81 -12.81
CA ARG A 40 -3.44 -9.88 -12.81
C ARG A 40 -2.60 -9.81 -14.08
N GLY A 41 -1.30 -10.00 -13.90
CA GLY A 41 -0.38 -10.31 -14.98
C GLY A 41 -0.41 -11.81 -15.29
N ASP A 42 0.77 -12.39 -15.49
CA ASP A 42 0.96 -13.79 -15.84
C ASP A 42 0.33 -14.74 -14.81
N PRO A 43 -0.64 -15.60 -15.23
CA PRO A 43 -1.25 -16.60 -14.39
C PRO A 43 -0.27 -17.59 -13.75
N ALA A 44 0.91 -17.78 -14.33
CA ALA A 44 1.92 -18.69 -13.80
C ALA A 44 2.68 -18.12 -12.59
N ASN A 45 2.70 -16.78 -12.40
CA ASN A 45 3.66 -16.10 -11.53
C ASN A 45 3.02 -15.16 -10.48
N LEU A 46 1.70 -15.22 -10.26
CA LEU A 46 0.98 -14.36 -9.31
C LEU A 46 1.33 -12.86 -9.45
N SER A 47 1.63 -12.41 -10.67
CA SER A 47 2.07 -11.04 -10.90
C SER A 47 0.90 -10.08 -11.01
N LEU A 48 1.17 -8.80 -10.74
CA LEU A 48 0.21 -7.71 -10.85
C LEU A 48 0.69 -6.71 -11.88
N HIS A 49 -0.22 -6.27 -12.74
CA HIS A 49 -0.04 -5.14 -13.63
C HIS A 49 -1.07 -4.05 -13.27
N VAL A 50 -0.87 -2.86 -13.81
CA VAL A 50 -1.80 -1.74 -13.68
C VAL A 50 -2.29 -1.35 -15.07
N VAL A 51 -3.59 -1.12 -15.19
CA VAL A 51 -4.21 -0.47 -16.33
C VAL A 51 -4.24 1.02 -16.05
N ASP A 52 -3.64 1.80 -16.94
CA ASP A 52 -3.68 3.26 -16.94
C ASP A 52 -4.82 3.75 -17.84
N ARG A 53 -5.93 4.18 -17.23
CA ARG A 53 -7.14 4.58 -17.97
C ARG A 53 -6.96 5.89 -18.73
N ASP A 54 -6.08 6.76 -18.24
CA ASP A 54 -5.81 8.05 -18.88
C ASP A 54 -4.90 7.89 -20.11
N MET A 55 -4.16 6.77 -20.19
CA MET A 55 -3.36 6.37 -21.35
C MET A 55 -4.06 5.34 -22.22
N GLY A 56 -5.39 5.41 -22.35
CA GLY A 56 -6.15 4.53 -23.25
C GLY A 56 -6.16 3.06 -22.83
N GLU A 57 -6.26 2.81 -21.51
CA GLU A 57 -6.20 1.48 -20.90
C GLU A 57 -4.89 0.72 -21.12
N GLU A 58 -3.76 1.44 -21.22
CA GLU A 58 -2.45 0.82 -21.34
C GLU A 58 -2.14 -0.09 -20.13
N VAL A 59 -1.72 -1.33 -20.42
CA VAL A 59 -1.32 -2.30 -19.38
C VAL A 59 0.17 -2.16 -19.11
N ARG A 60 0.50 -1.69 -17.91
CA ARG A 60 1.86 -1.41 -17.46
C ARG A 60 2.26 -2.34 -16.32
N ALA A 61 3.52 -2.75 -16.31
CA ALA A 61 4.08 -3.46 -15.15
C ALA A 61 4.18 -2.51 -13.95
N THR A 62 3.91 -2.99 -12.73
CA THR A 62 3.95 -2.18 -11.49
C THR A 62 5.30 -1.51 -11.25
N ARG A 63 6.40 -2.10 -11.75
CA ARG A 63 7.76 -1.52 -11.71
C ARG A 63 7.92 -0.22 -12.51
N SER A 64 7.02 0.08 -13.45
CA SER A 64 7.08 1.28 -14.29
C SER A 64 6.34 2.49 -13.68
N LEU A 65 5.73 2.30 -12.52
CA LEU A 65 4.98 3.32 -11.81
C LEU A 65 5.92 4.29 -11.09
N SER A 66 5.51 5.55 -10.99
CA SER A 66 6.21 6.58 -10.22
C SER A 66 6.17 6.30 -8.70
N GLY A 67 6.81 7.15 -7.88
CA GLY A 67 6.76 7.02 -6.41
C GLY A 67 5.32 7.04 -5.87
N GLY A 68 4.57 8.10 -6.17
CA GLY A 68 3.18 8.27 -5.73
C GLY A 68 2.22 7.21 -6.27
N GLU A 69 2.39 6.81 -7.54
CA GLU A 69 1.57 5.76 -8.15
C GLU A 69 1.76 4.40 -7.44
N ARG A 70 3.02 4.02 -7.16
CA ARG A 70 3.33 2.79 -6.41
C ARG A 70 2.78 2.84 -5.00
N PHE A 71 2.84 4.01 -4.38
CA PHE A 71 2.29 4.23 -3.05
C PHE A 71 0.78 3.97 -3.01
N LEU A 72 0.00 4.59 -3.91
CA LEU A 72 -1.46 4.43 -3.95
C LEU A 72 -1.86 2.97 -4.22
N VAL A 73 -1.16 2.31 -5.14
CA VAL A 73 -1.35 0.88 -5.42
C VAL A 73 -1.05 0.01 -4.19
N SER A 74 0.04 0.30 -3.49
CA SER A 74 0.44 -0.44 -2.28
C SER A 74 -0.55 -0.23 -1.12
N LEU A 75 -1.04 1.00 -0.95
CA LEU A 75 -2.04 1.35 0.05
C LEU A 75 -3.37 0.63 -0.23
N ALA A 76 -3.84 0.63 -1.48
CA ALA A 76 -5.05 -0.08 -1.88
C ALA A 76 -4.96 -1.60 -1.62
N LEU A 77 -3.80 -2.20 -1.90
CA LEU A 77 -3.53 -3.60 -1.59
C LEU A 77 -3.51 -3.86 -0.07
N ALA A 78 -2.92 -2.97 0.72
CA ALA A 78 -2.88 -3.11 2.18
C ALA A 78 -4.28 -3.02 2.81
N LEU A 79 -5.12 -2.11 2.33
CA LEU A 79 -6.53 -2.00 2.70
C LEU A 79 -7.30 -3.27 2.35
N ALA A 80 -7.13 -3.79 1.15
CA ALA A 80 -7.76 -5.03 0.72
C ALA A 80 -7.31 -6.24 1.55
N LEU A 81 -6.01 -6.33 1.87
CA LEU A 81 -5.47 -7.35 2.78
C LEU A 81 -6.03 -7.24 4.20
N SER A 82 -6.38 -6.04 4.66
CA SER A 82 -7.04 -5.86 5.97
C SER A 82 -8.48 -6.37 6.00
N GLY A 83 -9.16 -6.39 4.85
CA GLY A 83 -10.54 -6.89 4.72
C GLY A 83 -10.64 -8.40 4.47
N LEU A 84 -9.51 -9.09 4.27
CA LEU A 84 -9.46 -10.55 4.15
C LEU A 84 -9.50 -11.20 5.55
N GLU A 85 -10.66 -11.18 6.20
CA GLU A 85 -10.88 -11.85 7.49
C GLU A 85 -10.85 -13.39 7.34
N GLY A 86 -10.38 -14.11 8.37
CA GLY A 86 -10.54 -15.56 8.47
C GLY A 86 -9.28 -16.42 8.26
N ARG A 87 -8.08 -15.82 8.22
CA ARG A 87 -6.84 -16.59 8.36
C ARG A 87 -6.13 -16.13 9.62
N ASP A 88 -5.86 -17.07 10.51
CA ASP A 88 -5.14 -16.96 11.79
C ASP A 88 -3.66 -16.53 11.63
N SER A 89 -3.37 -15.75 10.57
CA SER A 89 -2.04 -15.63 10.02
C SER A 89 -1.90 -14.34 9.20
N PHE A 90 -1.10 -13.41 9.74
CA PHE A 90 -0.26 -12.41 9.06
C PHE A 90 -0.92 -11.12 8.54
N VAL A 91 -0.73 -10.02 9.27
CA VAL A 91 0.35 -9.02 9.14
C VAL A 91 -0.05 -7.93 10.13
N ASP A 92 0.61 -7.87 11.30
CA ASP A 92 0.25 -6.89 12.33
C ASP A 92 0.75 -5.49 12.02
N THR A 93 1.74 -5.38 11.13
CA THR A 93 2.46 -4.14 10.88
C THR A 93 2.68 -3.91 9.38
N LEU A 94 2.25 -2.76 8.89
CA LEU A 94 2.52 -2.24 7.55
C LEU A 94 3.52 -1.09 7.67
N PHE A 95 4.63 -1.16 6.93
CA PHE A 95 5.51 -0.02 6.72
C PHE A 95 5.34 0.51 5.30
N ILE A 96 5.19 1.82 5.18
CA ILE A 96 5.11 2.52 3.90
C ILE A 96 6.27 3.47 3.81
N ASP A 97 7.08 3.29 2.77
CA ASP A 97 8.22 4.13 2.46
C ASP A 97 7.90 5.04 1.29
N GLU A 98 8.30 6.30 1.42
CA GLU A 98 8.22 7.44 0.50
C GLU A 98 7.35 7.32 -0.79
N GLY A 99 6.45 8.27 -0.96
CA GLY A 99 5.60 8.40 -2.17
C GLY A 99 4.60 9.56 -2.11
N PHE A 100 4.39 10.08 -0.90
CA PHE A 100 3.48 11.20 -0.61
C PHE A 100 3.87 12.52 -1.28
N GLY A 101 5.17 12.80 -1.44
CA GLY A 101 5.65 14.08 -1.98
C GLY A 101 5.32 14.32 -3.44
N SER A 102 4.90 13.27 -4.16
CA SER A 102 4.43 13.36 -5.55
C SER A 102 2.90 13.35 -5.69
N LEU A 103 2.17 13.27 -4.58
CA LEU A 103 0.71 13.37 -4.59
C LEU A 103 0.30 14.85 -4.53
N ASP A 104 -0.79 15.18 -5.23
CA ASP A 104 -1.50 16.42 -4.98
C ASP A 104 -2.16 16.40 -3.58
N ALA A 105 -2.61 17.56 -3.11
CA ALA A 105 -3.14 17.72 -1.76
C ALA A 105 -4.41 16.89 -1.51
N GLU A 106 -5.31 16.78 -2.50
CA GLU A 106 -6.56 16.03 -2.39
C GLU A 106 -6.28 14.53 -2.28
N THR A 107 -5.40 14.01 -3.14
CA THR A 107 -4.98 12.60 -3.10
C THR A 107 -4.23 12.27 -1.81
N LEU A 108 -3.43 13.21 -1.28
CA LEU A 108 -2.75 13.03 0.00
C LEU A 108 -3.73 12.90 1.17
N ASP A 109 -4.77 13.73 1.23
CA ASP A 109 -5.78 13.66 2.27
C ASP A 109 -6.53 12.32 2.26
N LEU A 110 -6.96 11.87 1.06
CA LEU A 110 -7.58 10.56 0.89
C LEU A 110 -6.66 9.42 1.33
N ALA A 111 -5.36 9.54 1.06
CA ALA A 111 -4.38 8.56 1.49
C ALA A 111 -4.22 8.52 3.02
N VAL A 112 -4.23 9.67 3.70
CA VAL A 112 -4.15 9.72 5.16
C VAL A 112 -5.40 9.11 5.80
N ASP A 113 -6.59 9.43 5.31
CA ASP A 113 -7.86 8.86 5.80
C ASP A 113 -7.89 7.32 5.65
N ALA A 114 -7.34 6.82 4.55
CA ALA A 114 -7.16 5.39 4.32
C ALA A 114 -6.20 4.74 5.33
N LEU A 115 -5.12 5.41 5.72
CA LEU A 115 -4.17 4.91 6.72
C LEU A 115 -4.80 4.89 8.12
N GLU A 116 -5.58 5.90 8.47
CA GLU A 116 -6.35 5.95 9.71
C GLU A 116 -7.38 4.79 9.76
N THR A 117 -8.02 4.48 8.63
CA THR A 117 -8.93 3.33 8.51
C THR A 117 -8.20 2.00 8.78
N LEU A 118 -6.98 1.83 8.28
CA LEU A 118 -6.15 0.65 8.57
C LEU A 118 -5.82 0.54 10.06
N GLN A 119 -5.43 1.66 10.67
CA GLN A 119 -5.14 1.72 12.11
C GLN A 119 -6.37 1.35 12.95
N GLY A 120 -7.55 1.87 12.59
CA GLY A 120 -8.82 1.57 13.27
C GLY A 120 -9.22 0.09 13.23
N ARG A 121 -8.69 -0.68 12.27
CA ARG A 121 -8.88 -2.14 12.16
C ARG A 121 -7.84 -2.97 12.95
N GLY A 122 -7.06 -2.32 13.82
CA GLY A 122 -6.06 -2.98 14.66
C GLY A 122 -4.73 -3.27 13.98
N ARG A 123 -4.49 -2.71 12.79
CA ARG A 123 -3.19 -2.82 12.10
C ARG A 123 -2.25 -1.72 12.59
N LYS A 124 -1.00 -2.05 12.88
CA LYS A 124 0.04 -1.05 13.11
C LYS A 124 0.50 -0.52 11.76
N VAL A 125 0.45 0.79 11.57
CA VAL A 125 0.88 1.43 10.33
C VAL A 125 2.04 2.37 10.66
N GLY A 126 3.19 2.12 10.05
CA GLY A 126 4.36 2.98 10.11
C GLY A 126 4.57 3.66 8.76
N VAL A 127 4.74 4.98 8.77
CA VAL A 127 4.96 5.76 7.55
C VAL A 127 6.28 6.50 7.62
N ILE A 128 7.07 6.39 6.55
CA ILE A 128 8.29 7.15 6.33
C ILE A 128 7.99 8.22 5.30
N THR A 129 8.06 9.49 5.70
CA THR A 129 7.73 10.62 4.84
C THR A 129 8.47 11.87 5.26
N HIS A 130 8.76 12.74 4.29
CA HIS A 130 9.25 14.10 4.51
C HIS A 130 8.15 15.15 4.30
N VAL A 131 6.92 14.73 3.99
CA VAL A 131 5.80 15.62 3.66
C VAL A 131 5.19 16.20 4.93
N ALA A 132 5.29 17.53 5.09
CA ALA A 132 4.83 18.25 6.28
C ALA A 132 3.34 18.00 6.60
N ALA A 133 2.46 18.07 5.60
CA ALA A 133 1.02 17.84 5.77
C ALA A 133 0.70 16.45 6.37
N MET A 134 1.52 15.44 6.05
CA MET A 134 1.35 14.11 6.62
C MET A 134 1.89 14.03 8.05
N ILE A 135 3.03 14.66 8.32
CA ILE A 135 3.64 14.72 9.65
C ILE A 135 2.68 15.38 10.64
N GLU A 136 1.98 16.45 10.24
CA GLU A 136 1.02 17.16 11.10
C GLU A 136 -0.19 16.31 11.50
N ARG A 137 -0.61 15.35 10.66
CA ARG A 137 -1.76 14.47 10.92
C ARG A 137 -1.42 13.24 11.77
N ILE A 138 -0.14 12.88 11.89
CA ILE A 138 0.30 11.71 12.67
C ILE A 138 0.74 12.13 14.06
N ALA A 139 0.02 11.65 15.08
CA ALA A 139 0.24 12.02 16.48
C ALA A 139 1.60 11.55 17.03
N VAL A 140 1.99 10.31 16.78
CA VAL A 140 3.25 9.73 17.29
C VAL A 140 4.29 9.71 16.18
N GLN A 141 5.41 10.39 16.37
CA GLN A 141 6.44 10.57 15.36
C GLN A 141 7.80 10.11 15.88
N VAL A 142 8.52 9.37 15.04
CA VAL A 142 9.95 9.14 15.22
C VAL A 142 10.68 10.15 14.35
N ARG A 143 11.21 11.21 14.96
CA ARG A 143 11.94 12.27 14.24
C ARG A 143 13.41 11.92 14.13
N VAL A 144 13.94 12.05 12.91
CA VAL A 144 15.36 11.86 12.61
C VAL A 144 15.98 13.21 12.25
N GLU A 145 16.84 13.73 13.12
CA GLU A 145 17.55 15.00 12.93
C GLU A 145 19.01 14.78 12.54
N LYS A 146 19.45 15.37 11.43
CA LYS A 146 20.86 15.35 11.02
C LYS A 146 21.68 16.26 11.93
N ARG A 147 22.76 15.75 12.55
CA ARG A 147 23.67 16.52 13.42
C ARG A 147 25.02 16.85 12.77
N GLY A 148 25.19 16.53 11.49
CA GLY A 148 26.46 16.70 10.76
C GLY A 148 27.41 15.50 10.94
N ASN A 149 28.53 15.48 10.19
CA ASN A 149 29.55 14.43 10.23
C ASN A 149 28.99 13.00 10.05
N GLY A 150 27.95 12.84 9.23
CA GLY A 150 27.30 11.54 9.00
C GLY A 150 26.50 11.00 10.19
N ARG A 151 26.26 11.81 11.23
CA ARG A 151 25.49 11.42 12.41
C ARG A 151 24.07 11.98 12.37
N SER A 152 23.15 11.19 12.91
CA SER A 152 21.75 11.59 13.12
C SER A 152 21.35 11.27 14.55
N VAL A 153 20.42 12.05 15.08
CA VAL A 153 19.78 11.81 16.38
C VAL A 153 18.33 11.44 16.12
N VAL A 154 17.85 10.44 16.86
CA VAL A 154 16.47 9.97 16.77
C VAL A 154 15.77 10.33 18.08
N SER A 155 14.60 10.96 17.97
CA SER A 155 13.73 11.26 19.11
C SER A 155 12.30 10.83 18.81
N VAL A 156 11.59 10.38 19.84
CA VAL A 156 10.14 10.16 19.75
C VAL A 156 9.47 11.44 20.23
N VAL A 157 8.52 11.94 19.44
CA VAL A 157 7.68 13.07 19.83
C VAL A 157 6.22 12.67 19.67
N GLU A 158 5.40 13.12 20.61
CA GLU A 158 3.95 12.95 20.56
C GLU A 158 3.31 14.33 20.43
N ALA A 159 2.49 14.53 19.41
CA ALA A 159 1.64 15.70 19.28
C ALA A 159 0.51 15.59 20.31
N GLY A 160 0.67 16.23 21.47
CA GLY A 160 -0.39 16.28 22.49
C GLY A 160 0.01 16.36 23.97
N ALA A 161 1.29 16.42 24.33
CA ALA A 161 1.68 16.69 25.73
C ALA A 161 1.70 18.21 26.00
N GLY A 162 0.51 18.79 26.15
CA GLY A 162 0.27 20.09 26.78
C GLY A 162 -0.23 19.90 28.21
#